data_AF-A0A537GDS8-F1
#
_entry.id   AF-A0A537GDS8-F1
#
_cell.length_a   1.000
_cell.length_b   1.000
_cell.length_c   1.000
_cell.angle_alpha   90.00
_cell.angle_beta   90.00
_cell.angle_gamma   90.00
#
_symmetry.space_group_name_H-M   'P 1'
#
loop_
_entity.id
_entity.type
_entity.pdbx_description
1 polymer ?
#
loop_
_entity_poly.entity_id
_entity_poly.type
_entity_poly.pdbx_seq_one_letter_code
_entity_poly.pdbx_strand_id
1 'polypeptide(L)'
;MSPHYRIGAMSARRPPIVGRYTAEEVELATRNHGMPLEALRYDVTPAGLHYLLIHFDIPPSDEGWSLGIGGLVERPFSLSVAELRSEDSLTIRATLECAGNGRGQISPRYPSVPWLEEGVSTAEWTGVPLARLLQRARLRDGVKEIVFHGADRGFDHGLEHDFARSLPLHEA
;
A
#
# COMPACT_ATOMS: atom_id res chain seq x y z
N MET A 1 0.94 20.64 -15.40
CA MET A 1 -0.44 20.91 -14.97
C MET A 1 -0.80 19.84 -13.95
N SER A 2 -0.84 20.15 -12.65
CA SER A 2 -1.25 19.17 -11.64
C SER A 2 -2.74 18.89 -11.79
N PRO A 3 -3.17 17.61 -11.85
CA PRO A 3 -4.58 17.31 -11.79
C PRO A 3 -5.06 17.69 -10.39
N HIS A 4 -5.97 18.67 -10.30
CA HIS A 4 -6.67 18.97 -9.07
C HIS A 4 -7.48 17.73 -8.69
N TYR A 5 -7.02 17.00 -7.68
CA TYR A 5 -7.77 15.89 -7.09
C TYR A 5 -9.03 16.48 -6.44
N ARG A 6 -10.16 16.38 -7.13
CA ARG A 6 -11.46 16.74 -6.54
C ARG A 6 -11.80 15.66 -5.53
N ILE A 7 -11.82 16.01 -4.25
CA ILE A 7 -12.41 15.18 -3.21
C ILE A 7 -13.90 15.10 -3.54
N GLY A 8 -14.33 14.00 -4.17
CA GLY A 8 -15.74 13.77 -4.41
C GLY A 8 -16.52 13.68 -3.11
N ALA A 9 -17.83 13.90 -3.18
CA ALA A 9 -18.71 13.80 -2.01
C ALA A 9 -18.49 12.44 -1.31
N MET A 10 -18.22 12.47 0.00
CA MET A 10 -18.05 11.25 0.78
C MET A 10 -19.28 10.36 0.59
N SER A 11 -19.10 9.23 -0.10
CA SER A 11 -20.12 8.17 -0.19
C SER A 11 -20.63 7.85 1.22
N ALA A 12 -21.95 7.69 1.36
CA ALA A 12 -22.58 7.35 2.63
C ALA A 12 -21.89 6.12 3.24
N ARG A 13 -21.48 6.22 4.51
CA ARG A 13 -20.76 5.15 5.21
C ARG A 13 -21.61 3.89 5.19
N ARG A 14 -21.09 2.80 4.61
CA ARG A 14 -21.79 1.51 4.55
C ARG A 14 -22.20 1.08 5.96
N PRO A 15 -23.44 0.61 6.19
CA PRO A 15 -23.87 0.18 7.52
C PRO A 15 -23.06 -1.05 7.96
N PRO A 16 -22.82 -1.23 9.26
CA PRO A 16 -22.14 -2.43 9.75
C PRO A 16 -23.10 -3.64 9.70
N ILE A 17 -22.55 -4.84 9.50
CA ILE A 17 -23.28 -6.11 9.36
C ILE A 17 -23.14 -6.95 10.63
N VAL A 18 -24.23 -7.62 11.00
CA VAL A 18 -24.28 -8.66 12.05
C VAL A 18 -24.55 -10.00 11.37
N GLY A 19 -23.91 -11.07 11.86
CA GLY A 19 -24.11 -12.43 11.36
C GLY A 19 -23.06 -12.88 10.34
N ARG A 20 -23.45 -13.75 9.42
CA ARG A 20 -22.55 -14.42 8.47
C ARG A 20 -21.88 -13.45 7.49
N TYR A 21 -20.72 -13.84 6.96
CA TYR A 21 -20.04 -13.13 5.87
C TYR A 21 -20.85 -13.18 4.57
N THR A 22 -20.86 -12.06 3.85
CA THR A 22 -21.47 -12.00 2.51
C THR A 22 -20.58 -12.69 1.47
N ALA A 23 -21.14 -12.99 0.30
CA ALA A 23 -20.36 -13.59 -0.78
C ALA A 23 -19.19 -12.69 -1.22
N GLU A 24 -19.41 -11.37 -1.23
CA GLU A 24 -18.39 -10.38 -1.58
C GLU A 24 -17.24 -10.36 -0.56
N GLU A 25 -17.54 -10.48 0.74
CA GLU A 25 -16.48 -10.57 1.78
C GLU A 25 -15.65 -11.85 1.61
N VAL A 26 -16.29 -12.97 1.28
CA VAL A 26 -15.61 -14.25 1.06
C VAL A 26 -14.78 -14.23 -0.24
N GLU A 27 -15.28 -13.62 -1.31
CA GLU A 27 -14.53 -13.43 -2.55
C GLU A 27 -13.27 -12.57 -2.32
N LEU A 28 -13.41 -11.50 -1.54
CA LEU A 28 -12.28 -10.65 -1.15
C LEU A 28 -11.19 -11.44 -0.42
N ALA A 29 -11.53 -12.44 0.41
CA ALA A 29 -10.56 -13.31 1.10
C ALA A 29 -9.79 -14.23 0.15
N THR A 30 -10.29 -14.47 -1.06
CA THR A 30 -9.58 -15.27 -2.07
C THR A 30 -8.54 -14.43 -2.80
N ARG A 31 -8.88 -13.19 -3.14
CA ARG A 31 -7.96 -12.23 -3.79
C ARG A 31 -6.91 -11.70 -2.83
N ASN A 32 -7.32 -11.42 -1.59
CA ASN A 32 -6.49 -10.98 -0.50
C ASN A 32 -6.35 -12.20 0.40
N HIS A 33 -5.36 -13.06 0.17
CA HIS A 33 -5.17 -14.26 0.98
C HIS A 33 -4.26 -13.98 2.19
N GLY A 34 -4.50 -14.72 3.27
CA GLY A 34 -3.80 -14.53 4.52
C GLY A 34 -2.52 -15.33 4.51
N MET A 35 -1.63 -15.03 5.44
CA MET A 35 -0.53 -15.94 5.73
C MET A 35 -1.07 -17.17 6.48
N PRO A 36 -0.75 -18.41 6.08
CA PRO A 36 -1.04 -19.59 6.89
C PRO A 36 -0.39 -19.45 8.27
N LEU A 37 -1.14 -19.62 9.36
CA LEU A 37 -0.64 -19.35 10.71
C LEU A 37 0.54 -20.24 11.11
N GLU A 38 0.69 -21.42 10.49
CA GLU A 38 1.87 -22.27 10.67
C GLU A 38 3.18 -21.61 10.19
N ALA A 39 3.09 -20.56 9.36
CA ALA A 39 4.24 -19.77 8.94
C ALA A 39 4.79 -18.86 10.05
N LEU A 40 4.05 -18.65 11.16
CA LEU A 40 4.57 -17.95 12.35
C LEU A 40 5.77 -18.67 13.00
N ARG A 41 6.03 -19.92 12.61
CA ARG A 41 7.23 -20.65 13.02
C ARG A 41 8.53 -20.10 12.43
N TYR A 42 8.45 -19.23 11.43
CA TYR A 42 9.61 -18.62 10.78
C TYR A 42 9.77 -17.17 11.23
N ASP A 43 11.01 -16.75 11.53
CA ASP A 43 11.31 -15.34 11.82
C ASP A 43 11.04 -14.41 10.62
N VAL A 44 11.13 -14.97 9.41
CA VAL A 44 10.84 -14.32 8.13
C VAL A 44 9.85 -15.20 7.38
N THR A 45 8.67 -14.66 7.09
CA THR A 45 7.62 -15.34 6.33
C THR A 45 8.15 -15.64 4.92
N PRO A 46 8.14 -16.89 4.44
CA PRO A 46 8.49 -17.21 3.07
C PRO A 46 7.65 -16.40 2.08
N ALA A 47 8.25 -15.86 1.02
CA ALA A 47 7.58 -14.92 0.10
C ALA A 47 6.26 -15.45 -0.48
N GLY A 48 6.19 -16.76 -0.81
CA GLY A 48 4.97 -17.39 -1.31
C GLY A 48 3.88 -17.63 -0.25
N LEU A 49 4.17 -17.35 1.03
CA LEU A 49 3.24 -17.46 2.15
C LEU A 49 2.92 -16.08 2.76
N HIS A 50 3.52 -14.99 2.28
CA HIS A 50 3.23 -13.65 2.77
C HIS A 50 1.78 -13.27 2.47
N TYR A 51 1.07 -12.64 3.42
CA TYR A 51 -0.30 -12.19 3.16
C TYR A 51 -0.36 -11.17 2.02
N LEU A 52 -1.48 -11.13 1.31
CA LEU A 52 -1.74 -10.16 0.24
C LEU A 52 -2.92 -9.25 0.60
N LEU A 53 -2.76 -7.96 0.31
CA LEU A 53 -3.82 -6.96 0.33
C LEU A 53 -3.75 -6.11 -0.94
N ILE A 54 -4.73 -6.28 -1.82
CA ILE A 54 -4.83 -5.76 -3.17
C ILE A 54 -6.17 -5.04 -3.30
N HIS A 55 -6.13 -3.72 -3.50
CA HIS A 55 -7.34 -2.90 -3.62
C HIS A 55 -7.87 -2.85 -5.06
N PHE A 56 -6.96 -2.74 -6.03
CA PHE A 56 -7.28 -2.65 -7.46
C PHE A 56 -6.54 -3.72 -8.26
N ASP A 57 -6.78 -3.79 -9.57
CA ASP A 57 -6.12 -4.78 -10.44
C ASP A 57 -4.61 -4.60 -10.46
N ILE A 58 -3.90 -5.73 -10.38
CA ILE A 58 -2.43 -5.74 -10.37
C ILE A 58 -1.97 -5.26 -11.75
N PRO A 59 -1.21 -4.16 -11.84
CA PRO A 59 -0.75 -3.66 -13.12
C PRO A 59 0.23 -4.66 -13.75
N PRO A 60 0.26 -4.78 -15.09
CA PRO A 60 1.24 -5.63 -15.76
C PRO A 60 2.67 -5.12 -15.49
N SER A 61 3.63 -6.03 -15.42
CA SER A 61 5.04 -5.65 -15.32
C SER A 61 5.51 -5.06 -16.66
N ASP A 62 5.79 -3.76 -16.70
CA ASP A 62 6.33 -3.09 -17.87
C ASP A 62 7.85 -2.94 -17.75
N GLU A 63 8.60 -3.42 -18.74
CA GLU A 63 10.06 -3.29 -18.82
C GLU A 63 10.51 -1.82 -18.90
N GLY A 64 9.59 -0.89 -19.25
CA GLY A 64 9.83 0.55 -19.30
C GLY A 64 9.50 1.35 -18.04
N TRP A 65 9.13 0.70 -16.93
CA TRP A 65 8.69 1.43 -15.73
C TRP A 65 9.78 2.34 -15.14
N SER A 66 9.36 3.52 -14.68
CA SER A 66 10.22 4.46 -13.94
C SER A 66 9.51 5.10 -12.75
N LEU A 67 10.28 5.37 -11.70
CA LEU A 67 9.86 6.08 -10.50
C LEU A 67 10.03 7.58 -10.70
N GLY A 68 8.92 8.30 -10.86
CA GLY A 68 8.92 9.77 -10.90
C GLY A 68 8.89 10.39 -9.50
N ILE A 69 9.78 11.36 -9.25
CA ILE A 69 9.81 12.17 -8.04
C ILE A 69 9.60 13.64 -8.43
N GLY A 70 8.52 14.23 -7.91
CA GLY A 70 8.10 15.58 -8.27
C GLY A 70 7.30 16.27 -7.16
N GLY A 71 6.41 17.18 -7.54
CA GLY A 71 5.66 18.00 -6.60
C GLY A 71 6.44 19.23 -6.13
N LEU A 72 6.42 19.51 -4.83
CA LEU A 72 7.00 20.72 -4.25
C LEU A 72 8.51 20.54 -3.97
N VAL A 73 9.27 20.36 -5.04
CA VAL A 73 10.72 20.09 -5.03
C VAL A 73 11.46 21.05 -5.96
N GLU A 74 12.75 21.28 -5.72
CA GLU A 74 13.58 22.10 -6.61
C GLU A 74 14.05 21.30 -7.83
N ARG A 75 14.32 20.00 -7.64
CA ARG A 75 14.95 19.13 -8.64
C ARG A 75 14.11 17.87 -8.85
N PRO A 76 13.02 17.94 -9.63
CA PRO A 76 12.28 16.73 -9.99
C PRO A 76 13.15 15.83 -10.88
N PHE A 77 13.00 14.51 -10.73
CA PHE A 77 13.72 13.52 -11.56
C PHE A 77 12.91 12.23 -11.69
N SER A 78 13.35 11.34 -12.58
CA SER A 78 12.83 9.98 -12.69
C SER A 78 13.99 8.98 -12.60
N LEU A 79 13.71 7.77 -12.10
CA LEU A 79 14.64 6.66 -12.04
C LEU A 79 14.02 5.44 -12.73
N SER A 80 14.73 4.85 -13.68
CA SER A 80 14.43 3.49 -14.15
C SER A 80 14.65 2.45 -13.05
N VAL A 81 14.09 1.25 -13.21
CA VAL A 81 14.35 0.12 -12.29
C VAL A 81 15.85 -0.19 -12.21
N ALA A 82 16.58 -0.08 -13.31
CA ALA A 82 18.02 -0.34 -13.36
C ALA A 82 18.81 0.69 -12.54
N GLU A 83 18.47 1.98 -12.68
CA GLU A 83 19.09 3.04 -11.87
C GLU A 83 18.77 2.86 -10.39
N LEU A 84 17.51 2.57 -10.03
CA LEU A 84 17.11 2.35 -8.65
C LEU A 84 17.84 1.17 -8.00
N ARG A 85 18.11 0.10 -8.75
CA ARG A 85 18.89 -1.06 -8.29
C ARG A 85 20.39 -0.78 -8.17
N SER A 86 20.90 0.26 -8.83
CA SER A 86 22.30 0.66 -8.76
C SER A 86 22.62 1.62 -7.62
N GLU A 87 21.59 2.24 -7.02
CA GLU A 87 21.72 3.09 -5.85
C GLU A 87 22.09 2.27 -4.60
N ASP A 88 22.74 2.92 -3.64
CA ASP A 88 23.02 2.33 -2.34
C ASP A 88 21.71 1.89 -1.65
N SER A 89 21.66 0.61 -1.30
CA SER A 89 20.52 0.01 -0.63
C SER A 89 20.82 -0.33 0.83
N LEU A 90 19.75 -0.47 1.60
CA LEU A 90 19.77 -1.05 2.93
C LEU A 90 18.71 -2.15 3.01
N THR A 91 18.95 -3.11 3.90
CA THR A 91 18.00 -4.17 4.21
C THR A 91 17.43 -3.94 5.60
N ILE A 92 16.10 -3.88 5.73
CA ILE A 92 15.39 -3.90 7.00
C ILE A 92 14.54 -5.15 7.12
N ARG A 93 14.50 -5.74 8.32
CA ARG A 93 13.47 -6.72 8.65
C ARG A 93 12.28 -5.98 9.24
N ALA A 94 11.11 -6.11 8.63
CA ALA A 94 9.91 -5.44 9.08
C ALA A 94 8.69 -6.38 8.99
N THR A 95 7.86 -6.32 10.02
CA THR A 95 6.53 -6.93 10.02
C THR A 95 5.53 -5.93 9.45
N LEU A 96 4.77 -6.36 8.46
CA LEU A 96 3.62 -5.62 7.97
C LEU A 96 2.36 -6.27 8.54
N GLU A 97 1.51 -5.47 9.15
CA GLU A 97 0.20 -5.88 9.64
C GLU A 97 -0.88 -5.03 8.97
N CYS A 98 -1.90 -5.68 8.44
CA CYS A 98 -3.06 -4.99 7.91
C CYS A 98 -3.87 -4.38 9.06
N ALA A 99 -4.30 -3.13 8.93
CA ALA A 99 -5.26 -2.51 9.86
C ALA A 99 -6.61 -3.27 9.96
N GLY A 100 -6.87 -4.21 9.05
CA GLY A 100 -8.03 -5.11 9.08
C GLY A 100 -7.77 -6.46 9.73
N ASN A 101 -6.56 -6.76 10.22
CA ASN A 101 -6.30 -7.97 10.99
C ASN A 101 -7.21 -8.02 12.23
N GLY A 102 -7.77 -9.17 12.56
CA GLY A 102 -8.76 -9.33 13.64
C GLY A 102 -10.20 -8.94 13.28
N ARG A 103 -10.45 -8.33 12.10
CA ARG A 103 -11.78 -7.80 11.75
C ARG A 103 -12.88 -8.86 11.79
N GLY A 104 -12.55 -10.09 11.41
CA GLY A 104 -13.48 -11.20 11.40
C GLY A 104 -13.96 -11.64 12.79
N GLN A 105 -13.37 -11.11 13.85
CA GLN A 105 -13.78 -11.35 15.24
C GLN A 105 -14.69 -10.23 15.78
N ILE A 106 -14.92 -9.15 15.02
CA ILE A 106 -15.68 -7.97 15.46
C ILE A 106 -17.17 -8.11 15.12
N SER A 107 -18.06 -7.69 16.02
CA SER A 107 -19.50 -7.57 15.76
C SER A 107 -20.09 -6.32 16.43
N PRO A 108 -20.83 -5.45 15.71
CA PRO A 108 -21.09 -5.50 14.27
C PRO A 108 -19.84 -5.07 13.46
N ARG A 109 -19.63 -5.66 12.28
CA ARG A 109 -18.42 -5.41 11.46
C ARG A 109 -18.71 -4.51 10.27
N TYR A 110 -17.69 -3.79 9.78
CA TYR A 110 -17.77 -3.15 8.47
C TYR A 110 -17.35 -4.12 7.35
N PRO A 111 -18.10 -4.24 6.24
CA PRO A 111 -17.82 -5.22 5.18
C PRO A 111 -16.45 -4.98 4.54
N SER A 112 -15.60 -6.00 4.53
CA SER A 112 -14.27 -6.00 3.87
C SER A 112 -13.67 -7.43 3.94
N VAL A 113 -12.37 -7.56 3.69
CA VAL A 113 -11.65 -8.83 3.85
C VAL A 113 -11.83 -9.33 5.30
N PRO A 114 -12.40 -10.54 5.52
CA PRO A 114 -12.78 -11.03 6.83
C PRO A 114 -11.62 -11.73 7.56
N TRP A 115 -10.47 -11.04 7.70
CA TRP A 115 -9.30 -11.58 8.39
C TRP A 115 -9.60 -11.99 9.83
N LEU A 116 -9.17 -13.18 10.23
CA LEU A 116 -9.07 -13.53 11.65
C LEU A 116 -7.71 -13.02 12.15
N GLU A 117 -6.64 -13.80 11.99
CA GLU A 117 -5.30 -13.46 12.50
C GLU A 117 -4.23 -13.50 11.40
N GLU A 118 -4.63 -13.74 10.15
CA GLU A 118 -3.74 -14.05 9.04
C GLU A 118 -3.27 -12.80 8.27
N GLY A 119 -3.71 -11.61 8.65
CA GLY A 119 -3.41 -10.32 8.00
C GLY A 119 -2.06 -9.73 8.40
N VAL A 120 -1.04 -10.56 8.62
CA VAL A 120 0.28 -10.17 9.12
C VAL A 120 1.39 -11.05 8.53
N SER A 121 2.55 -10.48 8.23
CA SER A 121 3.74 -11.23 7.79
C SER A 121 5.02 -10.41 8.01
N THR A 122 6.16 -11.09 8.12
CA THR A 122 7.47 -10.47 8.31
C THR A 122 8.37 -10.75 7.13
N ALA A 123 9.03 -9.73 6.58
CA ALA A 123 9.94 -9.86 5.46
C ALA A 123 11.22 -9.04 5.65
N GLU A 124 12.26 -9.39 4.87
CA GLU A 124 13.46 -8.58 4.71
C GLU A 124 13.33 -7.74 3.44
N TRP A 125 13.25 -6.43 3.62
CA TRP A 125 13.03 -5.44 2.58
C TRP A 125 14.34 -4.78 2.22
N THR A 126 14.79 -4.95 0.99
CA THR A 126 15.99 -4.29 0.46
C THR A 126 15.60 -3.21 -0.53
N GLY A 127 16.09 -2.00 -0.33
CA GLY A 127 15.78 -0.89 -1.23
C GLY A 127 16.56 0.38 -0.89
N VAL A 128 16.30 1.44 -1.68
CA VAL A 128 16.92 2.75 -1.48
C VAL A 128 16.16 3.50 -0.38
N PRO A 129 16.83 4.01 0.67
CA PRO A 129 16.17 4.84 1.68
C PRO A 129 15.50 6.07 1.05
N LEU A 130 14.21 6.26 1.34
CA LEU A 130 13.41 7.39 0.86
C LEU A 130 14.09 8.75 1.12
N ALA A 131 14.62 8.95 2.33
CA ALA A 131 15.33 10.18 2.70
C ALA A 131 16.45 10.56 1.71
N ARG A 132 17.17 9.60 1.12
CA ARG A 132 18.21 9.89 0.11
C ARG A 132 17.61 10.42 -1.18
N LEU A 133 16.50 9.84 -1.62
CA LEU A 133 15.77 10.31 -2.81
C LEU A 133 15.20 11.71 -2.59
N LEU A 134 14.66 12.00 -1.40
CA LEU A 134 14.13 13.32 -1.05
C LEU A 134 15.24 14.38 -0.95
N GLN A 135 16.42 14.03 -0.41
CA GLN A 135 17.61 14.89 -0.40
C GLN A 135 18.05 15.25 -1.82
N ARG A 136 18.08 14.26 -2.73
CA ARG A 136 18.38 14.47 -4.15
C ARG A 136 17.36 15.41 -4.82
N ALA A 137 16.07 15.25 -4.48
CA ALA A 137 14.98 16.07 -5.03
C ALA A 137 15.01 17.52 -4.55
N ARG A 138 15.57 17.77 -3.35
CA ARG A 138 15.58 19.05 -2.64
C ARG A 138 14.16 19.59 -2.43
N LEU A 139 13.53 19.14 -1.35
CA LEU A 139 12.21 19.62 -0.93
C LEU A 139 12.24 21.15 -0.76
N ARG A 140 11.21 21.85 -1.24
CA ARG A 140 11.05 23.29 -0.98
C ARG A 140 10.35 23.52 0.36
N ASP A 141 10.44 24.74 0.86
CA ASP A 141 9.68 25.16 2.02
C ASP A 141 8.17 24.97 1.81
N GLY A 142 7.49 24.51 2.87
CA GLY A 142 6.05 24.30 2.88
C GLY A 142 5.58 22.89 2.54
N VAL A 143 6.47 21.94 2.21
CA VAL A 143 6.12 20.51 2.14
C VAL A 143 5.52 20.05 3.47
N LYS A 144 4.43 19.27 3.39
CA LYS A 144 3.72 18.72 4.56
C LYS A 144 3.71 17.20 4.57
N GLU A 145 3.45 16.62 3.41
CA GLU A 145 3.24 15.19 3.20
C GLU A 145 4.05 14.76 1.99
N ILE A 146 4.56 13.53 2.05
CA ILE A 146 5.08 12.80 0.89
C ILE A 146 3.99 11.82 0.46
N VAL A 147 3.50 11.95 -0.78
CA VAL A 147 2.42 11.10 -1.31
C VAL A 147 3.02 10.07 -2.25
N PHE A 148 2.67 8.81 -2.03
CA PHE A 148 3.03 7.67 -2.87
C PHE A 148 1.83 7.29 -3.72
N HIS A 149 2.03 7.19 -5.03
CA HIS A 149 1.04 6.74 -5.98
C HIS A 149 1.46 5.36 -6.51
N GLY A 150 0.56 4.38 -6.39
CA GLY A 150 0.67 3.10 -7.07
C GLY A 150 0.33 3.23 -8.56
N ALA A 151 0.74 2.23 -9.35
CA ALA A 151 0.32 2.11 -10.74
C ALA A 151 -1.04 1.41 -10.88
N ASP A 152 -1.54 0.82 -9.80
CA ASP A 152 -2.87 0.21 -9.73
C ASP A 152 -3.95 1.28 -9.63
N ARG A 153 -5.03 1.09 -10.39
CA ARG A 153 -6.11 2.05 -10.58
C ARG A 153 -7.44 1.34 -10.54
N GLY A 154 -8.41 1.96 -9.88
CA GLY A 154 -9.76 1.43 -9.83
C GLY A 154 -10.78 2.44 -9.35
N PHE A 155 -11.99 1.97 -9.08
CA PHE A 155 -13.12 2.81 -8.70
C PHE A 155 -13.51 2.55 -7.25
N ASP A 156 -13.36 3.55 -6.38
CA ASP A 156 -13.80 3.49 -4.99
C ASP A 156 -14.44 4.83 -4.57
N HIS A 157 -15.37 4.78 -3.62
CA HIS A 157 -16.10 5.94 -3.11
C HIS A 157 -16.75 6.83 -4.19
N GLY A 158 -17.07 6.27 -5.36
CA GLY A 158 -17.68 7.02 -6.47
C GLY A 158 -16.68 7.73 -7.37
N LEU A 159 -15.37 7.49 -7.20
CA LEU A 159 -14.32 8.08 -8.01
C LEU A 159 -13.38 7.00 -8.53
N GLU A 160 -12.98 7.17 -9.79
CA GLU A 160 -11.85 6.42 -10.32
C GLU A 160 -10.55 7.12 -9.89
N HIS A 161 -9.61 6.35 -9.34
CA HIS A 161 -8.31 6.87 -8.95
C HIS A 161 -7.24 5.79 -8.83
N ASP A 162 -5.98 6.24 -8.80
CA ASP A 162 -4.83 5.41 -8.48
C ASP A 162 -4.79 5.16 -6.96
N PHE A 163 -4.30 4.01 -6.52
CA PHE A 163 -4.09 3.79 -5.09
C PHE A 163 -2.99 4.74 -4.58
N ALA A 164 -3.27 5.48 -3.51
CA ALA A 164 -2.30 6.40 -2.93
C ALA A 164 -2.36 6.45 -1.41
N ARG A 165 -1.21 6.66 -0.78
CA ARG A 165 -1.04 6.90 0.66
C ARG A 165 0.00 7.99 0.87
N SER A 166 0.01 8.59 2.05
CA SER A 166 1.01 9.59 2.39
C SER A 166 1.65 9.33 3.75
N LEU A 167 2.82 9.93 3.94
CA LEU A 167 3.50 10.02 5.21
C LEU A 167 3.79 11.51 5.50
N PRO A 168 3.62 11.95 6.76
CA PRO A 168 3.98 13.30 7.14
C PRO A 168 5.50 13.49 7.03
N LEU A 169 5.95 14.68 6.66
CA LEU A 169 7.36 14.96 6.35
C LEU A 169 8.35 14.53 7.45
N HIS A 170 7.96 14.57 8.72
CA HIS A 170 8.85 14.22 9.83
C HIS A 170 9.09 12.70 9.98
N GLU A 171 8.31 11.87 9.30
CA GLU A 171 8.47 10.41 9.24
C GLU A 171 9.19 9.94 7.95
N ALA A 172 9.47 10.86 7.02
CA ALA A 172 9.97 10.58 5.66
C ALA A 172 11.50 10.72 5.51
#